data_AF-A0A7X6YGA2-F1
#
_entry.id   AF-A0A7X6YGA2-F1
#
_cell.length_a   1.000
_cell.length_b   1.000
_cell.length_c   1.000
_cell.angle_alpha   90.00
_cell.angle_beta   90.00
_cell.angle_gamma   90.00
#
_symmetry.space_group_name_H-M   'P 1'
#
loop_
_entity.id
_entity.type
_entity.pdbx_description
1 polymer ?
#
loop_
_entity_poly.entity_id
_entity_poly.type
_entity_poly.pdbx_seq_one_letter_code
_entity_poly.pdbx_strand_id
1 'polypeptide(L)'
;MPDFIRQAAPDRGRKNPACAAGGFTLIEMLIVISIISVLLGLLYGALERAQKFSRRAIAYTELKSIETAFKQYHAHYQNWPSNNVASATITGADGDRGFIIDENIAKALQGVFNDENYRDLNPEAIPFIEFPRYSPVTKAPVNPFKPNTPSNPGTTRS
;
A
#
# COMPACT_ATOMS: atom_id res chain seq x y z
N MET A 1 -17.45 92.81 18.09
CA MET A 1 -16.41 92.70 19.14
C MET A 1 -17.00 91.87 20.27
N PRO A 2 -16.34 90.82 20.84
CA PRO A 2 -15.05 90.17 20.53
C PRO A 2 -15.27 88.73 19.96
N ASP A 3 -14.37 88.01 19.29
CA ASP A 3 -12.96 87.64 19.51
C ASP A 3 -12.66 86.87 20.81
N PHE A 4 -12.77 85.53 20.74
CA PHE A 4 -12.09 84.64 21.67
C PHE A 4 -11.47 83.43 20.95
N ILE A 5 -10.28 83.68 20.42
CA ILE A 5 -9.04 82.91 20.58
C ILE A 5 -9.19 81.51 21.23
N ARG A 6 -8.65 80.51 20.51
CA ARG A 6 -8.07 79.23 20.98
C ARG A 6 -8.95 78.32 21.87
N GLN A 7 -9.27 77.16 21.31
CA GLN A 7 -8.76 75.92 21.90
C GLN A 7 -8.51 74.87 20.82
N ALA A 8 -7.26 74.77 20.37
CA ALA A 8 -6.78 73.55 19.73
C ALA A 8 -6.86 72.44 20.79
N ALA A 9 -7.72 71.46 20.57
CA ALA A 9 -7.70 70.25 21.37
C ALA A 9 -6.35 69.55 21.12
N PRO A 10 -5.60 69.16 22.17
CA PRO A 10 -4.46 68.28 21.96
C PRO A 10 -5.00 66.94 21.46
N ASP A 11 -4.66 66.57 20.22
CA ASP A 11 -4.77 65.19 19.78
C ASP A 11 -3.85 64.37 20.70
N ARG A 12 -4.47 63.71 21.68
CA ARG A 12 -3.78 62.88 22.65
C ARG A 12 -3.29 61.67 21.87
N GLY A 13 -2.05 61.77 21.41
CA GLY A 13 -1.27 60.67 20.84
C GLY A 13 -1.54 59.42 21.64
N ARG A 14 -2.36 58.55 21.03
CA ARG A 14 -2.78 57.28 21.60
C ARG A 14 -1.50 56.46 21.69
N LYS A 15 -0.86 56.45 22.85
CA LYS A 15 0.20 55.50 23.14
C LYS A 15 -0.48 54.15 23.06
N ASN A 16 -0.34 53.46 21.94
CA ASN A 16 -0.62 52.03 21.90
C ASN A 16 0.12 51.46 23.11
N PRO A 17 -0.55 50.84 24.09
CA PRO A 17 0.20 50.08 25.06
C PRO A 17 0.94 49.06 24.20
N ALA A 18 2.25 49.23 24.07
CA ALA A 18 3.11 48.11 23.75
C ALA A 18 2.91 47.18 24.94
N CYS A 19 1.82 46.41 24.85
CA CYS A 19 1.53 45.28 25.69
C CYS A 19 2.84 44.52 25.69
N ALA A 20 3.46 44.44 26.87
CA ALA A 20 4.76 43.85 27.04
C ALA A 20 4.75 42.50 26.31
N ALA A 21 5.37 42.45 25.14
CA ALA A 21 5.56 41.23 24.41
C ALA A 21 6.59 40.48 25.25
N GLY A 22 6.12 39.62 26.15
CA GLY A 22 6.96 38.70 26.88
C GLY A 22 7.71 37.86 25.86
N GLY A 23 8.97 38.20 25.64
CA GLY A 23 9.85 37.44 24.77
C GLY A 23 10.11 36.08 25.41
N PHE A 24 9.96 35.03 24.62
CA PHE A 24 10.27 33.67 25.03
C PHE A 24 11.73 33.60 25.45
N THR A 25 11.99 33.08 26.64
CA THR A 25 13.36 32.89 27.13
C THR A 25 14.00 31.72 26.39
N LEU A 26 15.32 31.76 26.18
CA LEU A 26 16.07 30.68 25.52
C LEU A 26 15.86 29.34 26.23
N ILE A 27 15.66 29.36 27.55
CA ILE A 27 15.40 28.16 28.36
C ILE A 27 14.02 27.55 28.08
N GLU A 28 13.00 28.37 27.85
CA GLU A 28 11.67 27.88 27.48
C GLU A 28 11.71 27.17 26.12
N MET A 29 12.43 27.72 25.13
CA MET A 29 12.62 27.01 23.85
C MET A 29 13.48 25.75 23.97
N LEU A 30 14.51 25.76 24.83
CA LEU A 30 15.43 24.64 25.01
C LEU A 30 14.74 23.40 25.57
N ILE A 31 13.85 23.58 26.55
CA ILE A 31 13.11 22.47 27.17
C ILE A 31 12.14 21.84 26.16
N VAL A 32 11.53 22.65 25.29
CA VAL A 32 10.56 22.15 24.31
C VAL A 32 11.24 21.22 23.31
N ILE A 33 12.35 21.65 22.72
CA ILE A 33 13.07 20.82 21.75
C ILE A 33 13.68 19.58 22.41
N SER A 34 14.09 19.67 23.68
CA SER A 34 14.63 18.52 24.41
C SER A 34 13.57 17.43 24.60
N ILE A 35 12.36 17.81 25.01
CA ILE A 35 11.26 16.85 25.20
C ILE A 35 10.86 16.21 23.85
N ILE A 36 10.75 17.00 22.78
CA ILE A 36 10.44 16.46 21.44
C ILE A 36 11.50 15.47 20.98
N SER A 37 12.79 15.78 21.17
CA SER A 37 13.89 14.89 20.77
C SER A 37 13.86 13.54 21.50
N VAL A 38 13.51 13.53 22.79
CA VAL A 38 13.38 12.30 23.58
C VAL A 38 12.22 11.45 23.07
N LEU A 39 11.05 12.07 22.83
CA LEU A 39 9.87 11.38 22.30
C LEU A 39 10.14 10.78 20.91
N LEU A 40 10.78 11.54 20.02
CA LEU A 40 11.16 11.05 18.69
C LEU A 40 12.22 9.95 18.75
N GLY A 41 13.21 10.07 19.64
CA GLY A 41 14.24 9.05 19.82
C GLY A 41 13.67 7.70 20.25
N LEU A 42 12.67 7.71 21.14
CA LEU A 42 11.96 6.49 21.54
C LEU A 42 11.10 5.92 20.41
N LEU A 43 10.47 6.77 19.60
CA LEU A 43 9.62 6.36 18.48
C LEU A 43 10.43 5.82 17.29
N TYR A 44 11.57 6.43 16.97
CA TYR A 44 12.38 6.10 15.81
C TYR A 44 12.88 4.65 15.85
N GLY A 45 13.37 4.20 17.02
CA GLY A 45 13.80 2.82 17.21
C GLY A 45 12.67 1.78 17.13
N ALA A 46 11.43 2.17 17.45
CA ALA A 46 10.26 1.29 17.37
C ALA A 46 9.73 1.16 15.93
N LEU A 47 9.88 2.20 15.11
CA LEU A 47 9.34 2.26 13.75
C LEU A 47 9.95 1.20 12.82
N GLU A 48 11.25 0.97 12.90
CA GLU A 48 11.92 -0.03 12.07
C GLU A 48 11.41 -1.46 12.31
N ARG A 49 11.13 -1.79 13.58
CA ARG A 49 10.58 -3.09 13.98
C ARG A 49 9.16 -3.26 13.44
N ALA A 50 8.34 -2.22 13.54
CA ALA A 50 6.97 -2.22 13.03
C ALA A 50 6.92 -2.39 11.51
N GLN A 51 7.79 -1.71 10.76
CA GLN A 51 7.84 -1.87 9.30
C GLN A 51 8.32 -3.26 8.88
N LYS A 52 9.35 -3.81 9.54
CA LYS A 52 9.81 -5.19 9.28
C LYS A 52 8.71 -6.20 9.56
N PHE A 53 7.94 -6.02 10.64
CA PHE A 53 6.76 -6.83 10.92
C PHE A 53 5.67 -6.66 9.85
N SER A 54 5.37 -5.44 9.42
CA SER A 54 4.38 -5.16 8.38
C SER A 54 4.72 -5.85 7.05
N ARG A 55 5.97 -5.79 6.59
CA ARG A 55 6.41 -6.48 5.37
C ARG A 55 6.22 -8.00 5.47
N ARG A 56 6.55 -8.58 6.63
CA ARG A 56 6.31 -10.00 6.90
C ARG A 56 4.82 -10.33 6.96
N ALA A 57 4.01 -9.47 7.57
CA ALA A 57 2.57 -9.64 7.65
C ALA A 57 1.92 -9.61 6.26
N ILE A 58 2.36 -8.71 5.37
CA ILE A 58 1.90 -8.65 3.97
C ILE A 58 2.28 -9.94 3.24
N ALA A 59 3.53 -10.37 3.32
CA ALA A 59 3.95 -11.63 2.70
C ALA A 59 3.15 -12.85 3.23
N TYR A 60 2.83 -12.85 4.52
CA TYR A 60 2.01 -13.89 5.14
C TYR A 60 0.57 -13.88 4.63
N THR A 61 -0.03 -12.71 4.42
CA THR A 61 -1.39 -12.61 3.86
C THR A 61 -1.45 -13.08 2.41
N GLU A 62 -0.43 -12.76 1.62
CA GLU A 62 -0.34 -13.26 0.23
C GLU A 62 -0.10 -14.78 0.18
N LEU A 63 0.72 -15.33 1.09
CA LEU A 63 0.87 -16.78 1.18
C LEU A 63 -0.45 -17.47 1.57
N LYS A 64 -1.25 -16.83 2.43
CA LYS A 64 -2.53 -17.37 2.88
C LYS A 64 -3.56 -17.43 1.75
N SER A 65 -3.53 -16.48 0.81
CA SER A 65 -4.42 -16.51 -0.37
C SER A 65 -4.08 -17.70 -1.26
N ILE A 66 -2.79 -17.93 -1.53
CA ILE A 66 -2.29 -19.11 -2.26
C ILE A 66 -2.69 -20.41 -1.54
N GLU A 67 -2.44 -20.52 -0.23
CA GLU A 67 -2.80 -21.71 0.54
C GLU A 67 -4.29 -22.04 0.42
N THR A 68 -5.15 -21.01 0.45
CA THR A 68 -6.60 -21.17 0.31
C THR A 68 -6.96 -21.65 -1.09
N ALA A 69 -6.33 -21.11 -2.13
CA ALA A 69 -6.54 -21.54 -3.52
C ALA A 69 -6.20 -23.03 -3.72
N PHE A 70 -5.10 -23.49 -3.13
CA PHE A 70 -4.69 -24.89 -3.22
C PHE A 70 -5.70 -25.83 -2.55
N LYS A 71 -6.24 -25.43 -1.39
CA LYS A 71 -7.27 -26.20 -0.71
C LYS A 71 -8.57 -26.26 -1.49
N GLN A 72 -8.96 -25.16 -2.14
CA GLN A 72 -10.14 -25.13 -3.00
C GLN A 72 -9.96 -26.00 -4.25
N TYR A 73 -8.79 -25.92 -4.90
CA TYR A 73 -8.45 -26.79 -6.03
C TYR A 73 -8.50 -28.28 -5.64
N HIS A 74 -7.87 -28.64 -4.52
CA HIS A 74 -7.89 -30.02 -4.03
C HIS A 74 -9.31 -30.49 -3.66
N ALA A 75 -10.14 -29.63 -3.07
CA ALA A 75 -11.53 -29.97 -2.78
C ALA A 75 -12.33 -30.29 -4.07
N HIS A 76 -12.05 -29.56 -5.14
CA HIS A 76 -12.75 -29.70 -6.42
C HIS A 76 -12.26 -30.89 -7.25
N TYR A 77 -10.94 -31.02 -7.42
CA TYR A 77 -10.35 -32.01 -8.34
C TYR A 77 -9.74 -33.23 -7.63
N GLN A 78 -9.80 -33.29 -6.30
CA GLN A 78 -9.26 -34.38 -5.48
C GLN A 78 -7.77 -34.68 -5.75
N ASN A 79 -7.05 -33.69 -6.27
CA ASN A 79 -5.64 -33.78 -6.60
C ASN A 79 -4.95 -32.44 -6.28
N TRP A 80 -3.65 -32.48 -5.98
CA TRP A 80 -2.86 -31.26 -5.83
C TRP A 80 -2.49 -30.68 -7.19
N PRO A 81 -2.42 -29.35 -7.34
CA PRO A 81 -1.99 -28.75 -8.60
C PRO A 81 -0.53 -29.14 -8.86
N SER A 82 -0.25 -29.68 -10.04
CA SER A 82 1.09 -30.12 -10.45
C SER A 82 1.50 -29.40 -11.74
N ASN A 83 2.78 -29.06 -11.85
CA ASN A 83 3.38 -28.46 -13.04
C ASN A 83 3.82 -29.53 -14.05
N ASN A 84 2.92 -30.44 -14.45
CA ASN A 84 3.26 -31.57 -15.33
C ASN A 84 3.55 -31.17 -16.82
N VAL A 85 4.35 -30.12 -17.02
CA VAL A 85 5.19 -29.92 -18.21
C VAL A 85 6.56 -30.51 -17.89
N ALA A 86 6.98 -31.48 -18.71
CA ALA A 86 8.15 -32.32 -18.51
C ALA A 86 9.35 -31.65 -17.81
N SER A 87 9.68 -32.18 -16.62
CA SER A 87 11.03 -32.27 -16.04
C SER A 87 11.97 -31.08 -16.24
N ALA A 88 11.74 -29.99 -15.52
CA ALA A 88 12.86 -29.25 -14.95
C ALA A 88 12.88 -29.58 -13.45
N THR A 89 13.72 -30.53 -13.07
CA THR A 89 14.09 -30.67 -11.65
C THR A 89 14.76 -29.37 -11.26
N ILE A 90 14.01 -28.44 -10.65
CA ILE A 90 14.61 -27.29 -9.98
C ILE A 90 15.18 -27.82 -8.67
N THR A 91 16.32 -28.52 -8.77
CA THR A 91 17.17 -28.78 -7.62
C THR A 91 17.85 -27.44 -7.32
N GLY A 92 17.40 -26.72 -6.30
CA GLY A 92 18.28 -25.73 -5.68
C GLY A 92 19.58 -26.44 -5.29
N ALA A 93 20.73 -25.77 -5.37
CA ALA A 93 22.04 -26.38 -5.07
C ALA A 93 22.09 -27.11 -3.70
N ASP A 94 21.12 -26.82 -2.82
CA ASP A 94 20.97 -27.37 -1.46
C ASP A 94 19.97 -28.54 -1.36
N GLY A 95 19.42 -29.04 -2.47
CA GLY A 95 18.50 -30.20 -2.48
C GLY A 95 17.08 -29.91 -1.97
N ASP A 96 16.75 -28.65 -1.68
CA ASP A 96 15.42 -28.26 -1.22
C ASP A 96 14.38 -28.41 -2.35
N ARG A 97 13.37 -29.27 -2.13
CA ARG A 97 12.26 -29.49 -3.07
C ARG A 97 11.16 -28.48 -2.75
N GLY A 98 11.45 -27.20 -2.97
CA GLY A 98 10.45 -26.15 -2.87
C GLY A 98 9.35 -26.37 -3.92
N PHE A 99 8.09 -26.26 -3.51
CA PHE A 99 6.99 -26.12 -4.46
C PHE A 99 7.10 -24.72 -5.07
N ILE A 100 7.68 -24.63 -6.27
CA ILE A 100 7.76 -23.36 -7.01
C ILE A 100 6.45 -23.20 -7.79
N ILE A 101 5.75 -22.11 -7.52
CA ILE A 101 4.60 -21.71 -8.32
C ILE A 101 5.15 -21.19 -9.65
N ASP A 102 5.21 -22.10 -10.64
CA ASP A 102 5.54 -21.75 -12.01
C ASP A 102 4.35 -21.07 -12.70
N GLU A 103 4.60 -20.37 -13.81
CA GLU A 103 3.61 -19.65 -14.61
C GLU A 103 2.42 -20.55 -14.97
N ASN A 104 2.66 -21.84 -15.19
CA ASN A 104 1.66 -22.82 -15.57
C ASN A 104 0.71 -23.17 -14.42
N ILE A 105 1.24 -23.34 -13.20
CA ILE A 105 0.42 -23.54 -11.99
C ILE A 105 -0.36 -22.26 -11.70
N ALA A 106 0.27 -21.09 -11.84
CA ALA A 106 -0.40 -19.81 -11.64
C ALA A 106 -1.57 -19.61 -12.61
N LYS A 107 -1.40 -19.95 -13.90
CA LYS A 107 -2.46 -19.92 -14.92
C LYS A 107 -3.61 -20.88 -14.58
N ALA A 108 -3.29 -22.12 -14.19
CA ALA A 108 -4.29 -23.12 -13.81
C ALA A 108 -5.11 -22.67 -12.59
N LEU A 109 -4.47 -22.04 -11.59
CA LEU A 109 -5.17 -21.53 -10.40
C LEU A 109 -5.97 -20.25 -10.65
N GLN A 110 -5.58 -19.43 -11.63
CA GLN A 110 -6.31 -18.22 -12.00
C GLN A 110 -7.46 -18.48 -13.01
N GLY A 111 -7.54 -19.67 -13.60
CA GLY A 111 -8.52 -19.98 -14.64
C GLY A 111 -8.25 -19.25 -15.97
N VAL A 112 -6.99 -18.86 -16.24
CA VAL A 112 -6.59 -18.17 -17.47
C VAL A 112 -5.87 -19.15 -18.39
N PHE A 113 -6.42 -19.37 -19.59
CA PHE A 113 -5.87 -20.31 -20.56
C PHE A 113 -5.57 -19.60 -21.87
N ASN A 114 -4.29 -19.47 -22.19
CA ASN A 114 -3.83 -18.99 -23.51
C ASN A 114 -3.39 -20.15 -24.42
N ASP A 115 -3.13 -21.34 -23.85
CA ASP A 115 -2.68 -22.54 -24.55
C ASP A 115 -3.50 -23.77 -24.13
N GLU A 116 -3.65 -24.74 -25.03
CA GLU A 116 -4.48 -25.94 -24.81
C GLU A 116 -3.96 -26.86 -23.70
N ASN A 117 -2.64 -26.89 -23.47
CA ASN A 117 -1.97 -27.77 -22.51
C ASN A 117 -2.42 -27.58 -21.04
N TYR A 118 -3.04 -26.44 -20.72
CA TYR A 118 -3.48 -26.12 -19.35
C TYR A 118 -4.97 -26.34 -19.12
N ARG A 119 -5.74 -26.61 -20.18
CA ARG A 119 -7.19 -26.87 -20.11
C ARG A 119 -7.49 -28.15 -19.36
N ASP A 120 -6.63 -29.16 -19.46
CA ASP A 120 -6.85 -30.46 -18.82
C ASP A 120 -6.66 -30.41 -17.29
N LEU A 121 -5.91 -29.43 -16.78
CA LEU A 121 -5.66 -29.23 -15.34
C LEU A 121 -6.79 -28.48 -14.63
N ASN A 122 -7.56 -27.67 -15.36
CA ASN A 122 -8.71 -26.94 -14.85
C ASN A 122 -9.74 -26.75 -15.99
N PRO A 123 -10.45 -27.83 -16.38
CA PRO A 123 -11.34 -27.83 -17.54
C PRO A 123 -12.57 -26.92 -17.36
N GLU A 124 -12.94 -26.66 -16.11
CA GLU A 124 -14.08 -25.80 -15.77
C GLU A 124 -13.72 -24.32 -15.70
N ALA A 125 -12.43 -23.98 -15.88
CA ALA A 125 -11.95 -22.61 -15.86
C ALA A 125 -12.28 -21.83 -14.56
N ILE A 126 -12.35 -22.52 -13.43
CA ILE A 126 -12.70 -21.92 -12.15
C ILE A 126 -11.48 -21.17 -11.57
N PRO A 127 -11.60 -19.89 -11.22
CA PRO A 127 -10.52 -19.17 -10.54
C PRO A 127 -10.49 -19.55 -9.04
N PHE A 128 -9.36 -20.07 -8.58
CA PHE A 128 -9.09 -20.42 -7.17
C PHE A 128 -8.23 -19.38 -6.46
N ILE A 129 -7.44 -18.61 -7.20
CA ILE A 129 -6.65 -17.50 -6.67
C ILE A 129 -7.03 -16.19 -7.35
N GLU A 130 -7.36 -15.19 -6.56
CA GLU A 130 -7.56 -13.82 -7.01
C GLU A 130 -6.52 -12.91 -6.35
N PHE A 131 -5.68 -12.27 -7.16
CA PHE A 131 -4.80 -11.21 -6.70
C PHE A 131 -5.59 -9.88 -6.66
N PRO A 132 -5.26 -8.98 -5.73
CA PRO A 132 -6.14 -7.91 -5.25
C PRO A 132 -6.86 -7.07 -6.30
N ARG A 133 -7.98 -6.54 -5.81
CA ARG A 133 -9.07 -5.81 -6.45
C ARG A 133 -8.68 -4.60 -7.30
N TYR A 134 -7.41 -4.22 -7.44
CA TYR A 134 -7.00 -3.01 -8.17
C TYR A 134 -5.80 -3.27 -9.07
N SER A 135 -5.92 -2.91 -10.35
CA SER A 135 -4.83 -3.12 -11.33
C SER A 135 -3.59 -2.27 -10.98
N PRO A 136 -2.37 -2.84 -11.06
CA PRO A 136 -1.14 -2.13 -10.73
C PRO A 136 -0.82 -0.96 -11.69
N VAL A 137 -1.44 -0.92 -12.88
CA VAL A 137 -1.27 0.15 -13.87
C VAL A 137 -2.34 1.23 -13.72
N THR A 138 -3.60 0.85 -13.51
CA THR A 138 -4.74 1.78 -13.57
C THR A 138 -5.34 2.13 -12.21
N LYS A 139 -4.96 1.42 -11.13
CA LYS A 139 -5.54 1.56 -9.78
C LYS A 139 -7.08 1.53 -9.79
N ALA A 140 -7.69 0.83 -10.75
CA ALA A 140 -9.14 0.67 -10.89
C ALA A 140 -9.59 -0.73 -10.46
N PRO A 141 -10.86 -0.90 -10.00
CA PRO A 141 -11.36 -2.19 -9.53
C PRO A 141 -11.22 -3.27 -10.62
N VAL A 142 -10.53 -4.35 -10.31
CA VAL A 142 -10.34 -5.52 -11.18
C VAL A 142 -11.67 -6.25 -11.23
N ASN A 143 -12.34 -6.19 -12.39
CA ASN A 143 -13.63 -6.86 -12.58
C ASN A 143 -13.38 -8.30 -13.07
N PRO A 144 -13.83 -9.35 -12.35
CA PRO A 144 -13.60 -10.73 -12.74
C PRO A 144 -14.28 -11.13 -14.06
N PHE A 145 -15.24 -10.34 -14.54
CA PHE A 145 -15.94 -10.60 -15.80
C PHE A 145 -15.42 -9.76 -16.98
N LYS A 146 -14.37 -8.96 -16.79
CA LYS A 146 -13.77 -8.15 -17.87
C LYS A 146 -12.24 -8.23 -17.86
N PRO A 147 -11.60 -8.32 -19.04
CA PRO A 147 -10.14 -8.30 -19.15
C PRO A 147 -9.54 -7.00 -18.59
N ASN A 148 -8.48 -7.11 -17.76
CA ASN A 148 -7.80 -5.98 -17.11
C ASN A 148 -6.78 -5.27 -18.01
N THR A 149 -7.03 -5.19 -19.32
CA THR A 149 -6.15 -4.47 -20.23
C THR A 149 -6.30 -2.96 -20.02
N PRO A 150 -5.22 -2.16 -19.98
CA PRO A 150 -5.34 -0.71 -19.99
C PRO A 150 -6.14 -0.30 -21.23
N SER A 151 -7.34 0.27 -21.03
CA SER A 151 -8.08 0.87 -22.12
C SER A 151 -7.25 2.04 -22.61
N ASN A 152 -6.61 1.89 -23.77
CA ASN A 152 -5.96 2.99 -24.46
C ASN A 152 -7.03 4.09 -24.64
N PRO A 153 -6.88 5.30 -24.10
CA PRO A 153 -7.91 6.34 -24.13
C PRO A 153 -8.21 6.89 -25.55
N GLY A 154 -7.81 6.19 -26.61
CA GLY A 154 -7.92 6.61 -28.00
C GLY A 154 -9.00 5.92 -28.84
N THR A 155 -9.63 4.83 -28.41
CA THR A 155 -10.62 4.14 -29.26
C THR A 155 -12.04 4.51 -28.88
N THR A 156 -12.39 5.78 -29.11
CA THR A 156 -13.79 6.21 -29.21
C THR A 156 -14.06 6.57 -30.67
N ARG A 157 -15.15 6.00 -31.22
CA ARG A 157 -15.75 6.24 -32.56
C ARG A 157 -15.06 5.51 -33.72
N SER A 158 -15.78 4.92 -34.67
CA SER A 158 -17.14 5.21 -35.19
C SER A 158 -17.93 3.93 -35.47
#